data_AF-A0A4S4EP59-F1
#
_entry.id   AF-A0A4S4EP59-F1
#
_cell.length_a   1.000
_cell.length_b   1.000
_cell.length_c   1.000
_cell.angle_alpha   90.00
_cell.angle_beta   90.00
_cell.angle_gamma   90.00
#
_symmetry.space_group_name_H-M   'P 1'
#
loop_
_entity.id
_entity.type
_entity.pdbx_description
1 polymer ?
#
loop_
_entity_poly.entity_id
_entity_poly.type
_entity_poly.pdbx_seq_one_letter_code
_entity_poly.pdbx_strand_id
1 'polypeptide(L)'
;MFTTNHKERLDPALLRLGWMDVHIRMSYCSACGFKTLAANYLGLNDHSLFPEIEGLLGKTMVPPAEIGEQLLKNENPESVLQGLVEFLIEKKRVAGEMEAKKLDQKEDDVEEIGNKNAEEEGESVDGEMLETHHLDFYIRSQ
;
A
#
# COMPACT_ATOMS: atom_id res chain seq x y z
N MET A 1 10.77 8.93 14.64
CA MET A 1 10.47 8.05 13.48
C MET A 1 9.45 7.01 13.95
N PHE A 2 8.27 6.99 13.34
CA PHE A 2 7.21 6.01 13.64
C PHE A 2 7.01 5.09 12.44
N THR A 3 6.83 3.79 12.68
CA THR A 3 6.49 2.79 11.66
C THR A 3 5.23 2.04 12.09
N THR A 4 4.32 1.79 11.16
CA THR A 4 3.12 0.97 11.40
C THR A 4 2.81 0.15 10.17
N ASN A 5 2.30 -1.06 10.36
CA ASN A 5 1.73 -1.87 9.29
C ASN A 5 0.23 -1.54 9.06
N HIS A 6 -0.39 -0.82 9.99
CA HIS A 6 -1.82 -0.52 10.03
C HIS A 6 -2.03 0.98 10.15
N LYS A 7 -2.04 1.69 9.01
CA LYS A 7 -2.24 3.15 9.00
C LYS A 7 -3.67 3.50 9.42
N GLU A 8 -4.64 2.68 9.04
CA GLU A 8 -6.07 2.82 9.32
C GLU A 8 -6.41 2.73 10.83
N ARG A 9 -5.52 2.11 11.62
CA ARG A 9 -5.68 1.98 13.07
C ARG A 9 -5.00 3.11 13.85
N LEU A 10 -4.31 4.02 13.17
CA LEU A 10 -3.74 5.20 13.81
C LEU A 10 -4.83 6.23 14.06
N ASP A 11 -4.77 6.87 15.23
CA ASP A 11 -5.63 8.00 15.56
C ASP A 11 -5.43 9.10 14.50
N PRO A 12 -6.50 9.57 13.82
CA PRO A 12 -6.43 10.65 12.83
C PRO A 12 -5.76 11.93 13.36
N ALA A 13 -5.78 12.17 14.68
CA ALA A 13 -5.07 13.28 15.30
C ALA A 13 -3.54 13.19 15.14
N LEU A 14 -2.98 11.99 15.05
CA LEU A 14 -1.54 11.76 14.86
C LEU A 14 -1.08 12.03 13.42
N LEU A 15 -2.00 12.04 12.45
CA LEU A 15 -1.75 12.31 11.04
C LEU A 15 -1.86 13.81 10.70
N ARG A 16 -2.13 14.67 11.69
CA ARG A 16 -2.16 16.12 11.51
C ARG A 16 -0.75 16.65 11.22
N LEU A 17 -0.70 17.75 10.46
CA LEU A 17 0.52 18.47 10.13
C LEU A 17 1.35 18.74 11.39
N GLY A 18 2.62 18.33 11.36
CA GLY A 18 3.59 18.53 12.44
C GLY A 18 3.90 17.30 13.31
N TRP A 19 3.17 16.18 13.16
CA TRP A 19 3.40 14.96 13.96
C TRP A 19 3.89 13.80 13.08
N MET A 20 3.10 13.45 12.07
CA MET A 20 3.47 12.56 10.97
C MET A 20 3.15 13.27 9.67
N ASP A 21 4.06 14.11 9.18
CA ASP A 21 3.93 14.86 7.93
C ASP A 21 4.44 14.04 6.73
N VAL A 22 5.53 13.28 6.91
CA VAL A 22 6.11 12.41 5.88
C VAL A 22 5.61 10.98 6.02
N HIS A 23 4.74 10.57 5.08
CA HIS A 23 4.22 9.21 5.00
C HIS A 23 4.88 8.45 3.85
N ILE A 24 5.80 7.54 4.17
CA ILE A 24 6.42 6.65 3.18
C ILE A 24 5.74 5.28 3.29
N ARG A 25 5.05 4.86 2.23
CA ARG A 25 4.47 3.51 2.16
C ARG A 25 5.56 2.54 1.69
N MET A 26 5.97 1.63 2.56
CA MET A 26 6.87 0.54 2.20
C MET A 26 6.10 -0.48 1.34
N SER A 27 6.32 -0.46 0.03
CA SER A 27 5.69 -1.39 -0.90
C SER A 27 6.39 -2.75 -0.92
N TYR A 28 5.73 -3.74 -1.52
CA TYR A 28 6.34 -5.03 -1.86
C TYR A 28 7.40 -4.88 -2.96
N CYS A 29 8.26 -5.89 -3.08
CA CYS A 29 9.34 -5.91 -4.04
C CYS A 29 8.81 -6.03 -5.47
N SER A 30 9.12 -5.06 -6.31
CA SER A 30 8.84 -5.10 -7.75
C SER A 30 10.02 -5.70 -8.50
N ALA A 31 9.81 -6.10 -9.76
CA ALA A 31 10.90 -6.54 -10.65
C ALA A 31 12.08 -5.54 -10.70
N CYS A 32 11.78 -4.24 -10.77
CA CYS A 32 12.79 -3.18 -10.74
C CYS A 32 13.51 -3.09 -9.38
N GLY A 33 12.74 -3.23 -8.28
CA GLY A 33 13.30 -3.30 -6.93
C GLY A 33 14.27 -4.47 -6.78
N PHE A 34 13.88 -5.66 -7.26
CA PHE A 34 14.75 -6.83 -7.27
C PHE A 34 16.03 -6.61 -8.06
N LYS A 35 15.97 -6.05 -9.29
CA LYS A 35 17.19 -5.74 -10.07
C LYS A 35 18.14 -4.82 -9.31
N THR A 36 17.58 -3.82 -8.63
CA THR A 36 18.37 -2.91 -7.79
C THR A 36 19.04 -3.66 -6.64
N LEU A 37 18.32 -4.56 -5.96
CA LEU A 37 18.88 -5.39 -4.89
C LEU A 37 19.95 -6.36 -5.43
N ALA A 38 19.72 -7.00 -6.57
CA ALA A 38 20.68 -7.92 -7.19
C ALA A 38 21.96 -7.19 -7.63
N ALA A 39 21.84 -6.00 -8.22
CA ALA A 39 22.99 -5.17 -8.55
C ALA A 39 23.77 -4.73 -7.30
N ASN A 40 23.06 -4.34 -6.23
CA ASN A 40 23.69 -3.86 -5.00
C ASN A 40 24.38 -4.97 -4.19
N TYR A 41 23.77 -6.14 -4.07
CA TYR A 41 24.27 -7.22 -3.22
C TYR A 41 25.14 -8.22 -3.98
N LEU A 42 24.81 -8.54 -5.24
CA LEU A 42 25.52 -9.54 -6.03
C LEU A 42 26.40 -8.93 -7.13
N GLY A 43 26.27 -7.61 -7.40
CA GLY A 43 26.97 -6.97 -8.51
C GLY A 43 26.47 -7.39 -9.89
N LEU A 44 25.27 -8.00 -9.96
CA LEU A 44 24.71 -8.55 -11.20
C LEU A 44 23.65 -7.62 -11.78
N ASN A 45 23.82 -7.24 -13.04
CA ASN A 45 22.82 -6.45 -13.78
C ASN A 45 21.87 -7.33 -14.61
N ASP A 46 22.29 -8.54 -14.96
CA ASP A 46 21.50 -9.49 -15.74
C ASP A 46 21.85 -10.93 -15.38
N HIS A 47 20.89 -11.84 -15.52
CA HIS A 47 21.03 -13.27 -15.29
C HIS A 47 19.93 -14.04 -16.02
N SER A 48 20.21 -15.28 -16.43
CA SER A 48 19.23 -16.17 -17.06
C SER A 48 17.98 -16.42 -16.21
N LEU A 49 18.10 -16.31 -14.88
CA LEU A 49 17.04 -16.53 -13.90
C LEU A 49 16.23 -15.26 -13.57
N PHE A 50 16.68 -14.07 -13.98
CA PHE A 50 15.97 -12.82 -13.69
C PHE A 50 14.54 -12.80 -14.26
N PRO A 51 14.30 -13.20 -15.53
CA PRO A 51 12.95 -13.23 -16.08
C PRO A 51 11.99 -14.13 -15.28
N GLU A 52 12.48 -15.25 -14.76
CA GLU A 52 11.70 -16.16 -13.93
C GLU A 52 11.36 -15.54 -12.58
N ILE A 53 12.35 -14.96 -11.90
CA ILE A 53 12.18 -14.27 -10.61
C ILE A 53 11.20 -13.11 -10.75
N GLU A 54 11.33 -12.29 -11.79
CA GLU A 54 10.41 -11.18 -12.07
C GLU A 54 8.98 -11.68 -12.27
N GLY A 55 8.80 -12.78 -13.01
CA GLY A 55 7.51 -13.41 -13.22
C GLY A 55 6.87 -13.97 -11.93
N LEU A 56 7.69 -14.44 -10.98
CA LEU A 56 7.25 -14.91 -9.67
C LEU A 56 6.93 -13.75 -8.72
N LEU A 57 7.74 -12.69 -8.72
CA LEU A 57 7.47 -11.46 -7.94
C LEU A 57 6.18 -10.77 -8.40
N GLY A 58 5.82 -10.86 -9.69
CA GLY A 58 4.53 -10.37 -10.17
C GLY A 58 3.32 -11.14 -9.60
N LYS A 59 3.53 -12.35 -9.08
CA LYS A 59 2.47 -13.25 -8.57
C LYS A 59 2.52 -13.41 -7.04
N THR A 60 3.51 -12.82 -6.38
CA THR A 60 3.74 -12.97 -4.94
C THR A 60 3.97 -11.61 -4.30
N MET A 61 3.43 -11.40 -3.10
CA MET A 61 3.64 -10.16 -2.35
C MET A 61 4.73 -10.38 -1.31
N VAL A 62 5.99 -10.12 -1.70
CA VAL A 62 7.16 -10.29 -0.82
C VAL A 62 7.84 -8.94 -0.56
N PRO A 63 8.10 -8.55 0.69
CA PRO A 63 8.79 -7.29 1.01
C PRO A 63 10.24 -7.29 0.50
N PRO A 64 10.78 -6.13 0.09
CA PRO A 64 12.18 -6.02 -0.34
C PRO A 64 13.19 -6.52 0.70
N ALA A 65 12.90 -6.37 1.99
CA ALA A 65 13.75 -6.85 3.08
C ALA A 65 13.86 -8.38 3.09
N GLU A 66 12.76 -9.10 2.83
CA GLU A 66 12.75 -10.56 2.80
C GLU A 66 13.52 -11.08 1.57
N ILE A 67 13.40 -10.39 0.42
CA ILE A 67 14.24 -10.67 -0.76
C ILE A 67 15.71 -10.41 -0.46
N GLY A 68 16.04 -9.26 0.15
CA GLY A 68 17.40 -8.93 0.54
C GLY A 68 18.02 -9.96 1.49
N GLU A 69 17.24 -10.49 2.44
CA GLU A 69 17.67 -11.58 3.31
C GLU A 69 18.06 -12.81 2.50
N GLN A 70 17.23 -13.25 1.52
CA GLN A 70 17.59 -14.38 0.67
C GLN A 70 18.85 -14.13 -0.14
N LEU A 71 19.04 -12.90 -0.63
CA LEU A 71 20.23 -12.51 -1.41
C LEU A 71 21.53 -12.57 -0.58
N LEU A 72 21.43 -12.41 0.74
CA LEU A 72 22.56 -12.40 1.66
C LEU A 72 22.85 -13.76 2.30
N LYS A 73 22.04 -14.80 2.03
CA LYS A 73 22.20 -16.13 2.65
C LYS A 73 23.41 -16.91 2.18
N ASN A 74 23.86 -16.66 0.95
CA ASN A 74 24.98 -17.37 0.34
C ASN A 74 25.90 -16.37 -0.38
N GLU A 75 27.17 -16.74 -0.53
CA GLU A 75 28.16 -15.90 -1.23
C GLU A 75 28.15 -16.14 -2.75
N ASN A 76 27.69 -17.31 -3.21
CA ASN A 76 27.67 -17.66 -4.63
C ASN A 76 26.38 -17.14 -5.30
N PRO A 77 26.47 -16.24 -6.29
CA PRO A 77 25.30 -15.65 -6.94
C PRO A 77 24.36 -16.68 -7.59
N GLU A 78 24.89 -17.77 -8.16
CA GLU A 78 24.07 -18.80 -8.79
C GLU A 78 23.20 -19.52 -7.75
N SER A 79 23.81 -19.93 -6.63
CA SER A 79 23.13 -20.60 -5.53
C SER A 79 22.12 -19.67 -4.84
N VAL A 80 22.44 -18.38 -4.74
CA VAL A 80 21.53 -17.35 -4.21
C VAL A 80 20.28 -17.24 -5.09
N LEU A 81 20.45 -17.09 -6.40
CA LEU A 81 19.33 -16.90 -7.33
C LEU A 81 18.47 -18.15 -7.42
N GLN A 82 19.08 -19.34 -7.44
CA GLN A 82 18.34 -20.60 -7.40
C GLN A 82 17.53 -20.75 -6.10
N GLY A 83 18.14 -20.47 -4.95
CA GLY A 83 17.45 -20.50 -3.67
C GLY A 83 16.31 -19.47 -3.58
N LEU A 84 16.48 -18.30 -4.20
CA LEU A 84 15.43 -17.29 -4.28
C LEU A 84 14.24 -17.75 -5.13
N VAL A 85 14.49 -18.44 -6.25
CA VAL A 85 13.43 -19.04 -7.09
C VAL A 85 12.64 -20.06 -6.27
N GLU A 86 13.31 -20.99 -5.59
CA GLU A 86 12.67 -22.00 -4.74
C GLU A 86 11.81 -21.35 -3.64
N PHE A 87 12.35 -20.33 -2.97
CA PHE A 87 11.63 -19.56 -1.96
C PHE A 87 10.37 -18.88 -2.51
N LEU A 88 10.45 -18.27 -3.69
CA LEU A 88 9.31 -17.61 -4.32
C LEU A 88 8.24 -18.59 -4.81
N ILE A 89 8.65 -19.76 -5.31
CA ILE A 89 7.71 -20.84 -5.69
C ILE A 89 6.93 -21.32 -4.47
N GLU A 90 7.60 -21.54 -3.34
CA GLU A 90 6.94 -21.98 -2.11
C GLU A 90 5.99 -20.91 -1.56
N LYS A 91 6.41 -19.63 -1.55
CA LYS A 91 5.54 -18.51 -1.19
C LYS A 91 4.30 -18.43 -2.08
N LYS A 92 4.46 -18.67 -3.38
CA LYS A 92 3.33 -18.69 -4.33
C LYS A 92 2.36 -19.82 -4.04
N ARG A 93 2.85 -21.03 -3.72
CA ARG A 93 2.00 -22.18 -3.36
C ARG A 93 1.15 -21.86 -2.14
N VAL A 94 1.79 -21.34 -1.09
CA VAL A 94 1.12 -20.95 0.16
C VAL A 94 0.10 -19.82 -0.04
N ALA A 95 0.42 -18.83 -0.89
CA ALA A 95 -0.53 -17.76 -1.23
C ALA A 95 -1.74 -18.27 -2.03
N GLY A 96 -1.54 -19.19 -2.97
CA GLY A 96 -2.62 -19.81 -3.75
C GLY A 96 -3.58 -20.63 -2.89
N GLU A 97 -3.08 -21.30 -1.85
CA GLU A 97 -3.91 -22.05 -0.89
C GLU A 97 -4.75 -21.12 0.01
N MET A 98 -4.27 -19.91 0.31
CA MET A 98 -5.03 -18.92 1.08
C MET A 98 -6.15 -18.26 0.27
N GLU A 99 -5.92 -17.99 -1.01
CA GLU A 99 -6.96 -17.43 -1.90
C GLU A 99 -8.10 -18.43 -2.15
N ALA A 100 -7.81 -19.73 -2.24
CA ALA A 100 -8.84 -20.77 -2.36
C ALA A 100 -9.75 -20.88 -1.11
N LYS A 101 -9.27 -20.48 0.07
CA LYS A 101 -10.06 -20.45 1.32
C LYS A 101 -10.81 -19.14 1.55
N LYS A 102 -10.53 -18.09 0.75
CA LYS A 102 -11.16 -16.77 0.90
C LYS A 102 -12.46 -16.61 0.10
N LEU A 103 -12.79 -17.59 -0.74
CA LEU A 103 -14.04 -17.62 -1.52
C LEU A 103 -15.26 -18.15 -0.74
N ASP A 104 -15.05 -18.78 0.43
CA ASP A 104 -16.13 -19.33 1.28
C ASP A 104 -16.60 -18.35 2.40
N GLN A 105 -16.12 -17.10 2.41
CA GLN A 105 -16.52 -16.08 3.41
C GLN A 105 -16.93 -14.76 2.72
N LYS A 106 -17.75 -14.87 1.68
CA LYS A 106 -18.44 -13.74 1.03
C LYS A 106 -19.96 -13.94 0.99
N GLU A 107 -20.51 -14.58 2.02
CA GLU A 107 -21.94 -14.58 2.31
C GLU A 107 -22.06 -14.33 3.81
N ASP A 108 -22.02 -13.07 4.23
CA ASP A 108 -22.52 -12.52 5.51
C ASP A 108 -21.95 -11.10 5.66
N ASP A 109 -22.47 -10.17 4.87
CA ASP A 109 -22.55 -8.71 5.17
C ASP A 109 -23.14 -7.97 3.96
N VAL A 110 -24.27 -8.46 3.42
CA VAL A 110 -25.17 -7.65 2.59
C VAL A 110 -26.61 -7.94 3.02
N GLU A 111 -27.33 -6.85 3.29
CA GLU A 111 -28.72 -6.72 3.80
C GLU A 111 -28.80 -6.70 5.34
N GLU A 112 -29.12 -5.55 5.97
CA GLU A 112 -30.48 -5.05 5.89
C GLU A 112 -30.62 -3.50 5.85
N ILE A 113 -30.89 -3.02 4.64
CA ILE A 113 -32.02 -2.14 4.24
C ILE A 113 -32.00 -0.65 4.65
N GLY A 114 -31.94 0.16 3.58
CA GLY A 114 -32.56 1.48 3.55
C GLY A 114 -34.06 1.44 3.27
N ASN A 115 -34.72 2.47 3.81
CA ASN A 115 -35.81 3.24 3.22
C ASN A 115 -37.26 2.98 3.69
N LYS A 116 -37.94 4.08 4.06
CA LYS A 116 -39.26 4.56 3.57
C LYS A 116 -39.58 5.91 4.26
N ASN A 117 -39.47 7.02 3.51
CA ASN A 117 -40.57 7.86 2.97
C ASN A 117 -40.87 9.08 3.88
N ALA A 118 -40.68 10.34 3.43
CA ALA A 118 -41.61 11.19 2.66
C ALA A 118 -42.87 11.52 3.51
N GLU A 119 -43.23 12.76 3.87
CA GLU A 119 -43.49 13.98 3.08
C GLU A 119 -43.68 15.22 4.00
N GLU A 120 -43.38 16.41 3.44
CA GLU A 120 -44.06 17.74 3.50
C GLU A 120 -44.31 18.43 4.87
N GLU A 121 -44.30 19.76 5.08
CA GLU A 121 -44.59 20.99 4.30
C GLU A 121 -43.72 22.16 4.83
N GLY A 122 -43.31 23.17 4.02
CA GLY A 122 -43.90 24.54 3.98
C GLY A 122 -43.31 25.47 5.08
N GLU A 123 -42.94 26.75 4.95
CA GLU A 123 -43.12 27.86 4.00
C GLU A 123 -42.13 28.96 4.50
N SER A 124 -41.16 29.44 3.70
CA SER A 124 -41.09 30.78 3.05
C SER A 124 -40.44 31.95 3.83
N VAL A 125 -39.50 32.61 3.11
CA VAL A 125 -39.00 34.02 3.10
C VAL A 125 -38.45 34.60 4.43
N ASP A 126 -37.26 35.21 4.48
CA ASP A 126 -36.94 36.52 3.90
C ASP A 126 -35.48 36.65 3.46
N GLY A 127 -35.27 37.25 2.28
CA GLY A 127 -33.97 37.72 1.87
C GLY A 127 -33.65 39.05 2.54
N GLU A 128 -32.39 39.26 2.91
CA GLU A 128 -31.78 40.58 2.85
C GLU A 128 -30.26 40.47 2.70
N MET A 129 -29.76 41.48 2.00
CA MET A 129 -28.45 41.69 1.41
C MET A 129 -27.48 42.28 2.46
N LEU A 130 -26.21 42.49 2.08
CA LEU A 130 -25.11 43.21 2.78
C LEU A 130 -24.18 42.29 3.61
N GLU A 131 -22.86 42.39 3.59
CA GLU A 131 -21.93 43.27 2.89
C GLU A 131 -20.54 42.61 2.97
N THR A 132 -19.80 42.70 1.87
CA THR A 132 -18.36 42.43 1.81
C THR A 132 -17.60 43.33 2.78
N HIS A 133 -16.79 42.79 3.69
CA HIS A 133 -15.51 43.37 4.16
C HIS A 133 -14.93 42.58 5.34
N HIS A 134 -14.20 41.49 5.08
CA HIS A 134 -13.24 40.97 6.08
C HIS A 134 -12.03 40.25 5.46
N LEU A 135 -11.67 40.56 4.21
CA LEU A 135 -10.45 39.97 3.60
C LEU A 135 -9.44 41.00 3.07
N ASP A 136 -9.80 42.29 2.97
CA ASP A 136 -8.89 43.32 2.44
C ASP A 136 -7.89 43.90 3.45
N PHE A 137 -7.98 43.54 4.74
CA PHE A 137 -6.99 44.01 5.73
C PHE A 137 -5.73 43.16 5.80
N TYR A 138 -5.77 41.89 5.36
CA TYR A 138 -4.66 40.96 5.57
C TYR A 138 -3.55 41.04 4.50
N ILE A 139 -3.82 41.61 3.32
CA ILE A 139 -2.88 41.55 2.18
C ILE A 139 -1.97 42.79 2.09
N ARG A 140 -2.15 43.83 2.92
CA ARG A 140 -1.42 45.12 2.76
C ARG A 140 -0.37 45.43 3.84
N SER A 141 0.12 44.43 4.59
CA SER A 141 1.16 44.66 5.62
C SER A 141 2.29 43.61 5.66
N GLN A 142 2.67 43.04 4.52
CA GLN A 142 3.98 42.38 4.34
C GLN A 142 4.57 42.79 2.99
#